data_AF-Q98R25-F1
#
_entry.id   AF-Q98R25-F1
#
_cell.length_a   1.000
_cell.length_b   1.000
_cell.length_c   1.000
_cell.angle_alpha   90.00
_cell.angle_beta   90.00
_cell.angle_gamma   90.00
#
_symmetry.space_group_name_H-M   'P 1'
#
loop_
_entity.id
_entity.type
_entity.pdbx_description
1 polymer ?
#
loop_
_entity_poly.entity_id
_entity_poly.type
_entity_poly.pdbx_seq_one_letter_code
_entity_poly.pdbx_strand_id
1 'polypeptide(L)'
;MNNKKSVSKKNKKTLNVFETFAGIGAQRRALENVKNKNPNFEYKIVATSEWDMYANISYDLIHHNTSRDRERERETSWSRNW
;
A
#
# COMPACT_ATOMS: atom_id res chain seq x y z
N MET A 1 28.36 36.34 3.08
CA MET A 1 27.39 35.64 3.95
C MET A 1 26.35 34.94 3.08
N ASN A 2 26.46 33.62 2.92
CA ASN A 2 25.58 32.85 2.04
C ASN A 2 24.25 32.57 2.73
N ASN A 3 23.20 33.25 2.27
CA ASN A 3 21.84 33.07 2.72
C ASN A 3 21.30 31.72 2.25
N LYS A 4 21.52 30.67 3.04
CA LYS A 4 20.78 29.41 2.91
C LYS A 4 19.33 29.71 3.28
N LYS A 5 18.53 30.11 2.29
CA LYS A 5 17.07 30.12 2.40
C LYS A 5 16.65 28.72 2.82
N SER A 6 16.26 28.58 4.08
CA SER A 6 15.66 27.37 4.62
C SER A 6 14.36 27.15 3.86
N VAL A 7 14.41 26.32 2.82
CA VAL A 7 13.23 25.89 2.09
C VAL A 7 12.31 25.21 3.11
N SER A 8 11.23 25.89 3.49
CA SER A 8 10.25 25.37 4.43
C SER A 8 9.71 24.05 3.89
N LYS A 9 10.01 22.94 4.57
CA LYS A 9 9.57 21.60 4.19
C LYS A 9 8.04 21.56 4.26
N LYS A 10 7.37 21.71 3.12
CA LYS A 10 5.90 21.69 3.03
C LYS A 10 5.43 20.32 3.55
N ASN A 11 4.69 20.29 4.66
CA ASN A 11 4.17 19.03 5.22
C ASN A 11 3.28 18.36 4.17
N LYS A 12 3.75 17.24 3.63
CA LYS A 12 3.01 16.42 2.67
C LYS A 12 1.80 15.83 3.41
N LYS A 13 0.59 16.21 3.01
CA LYS A 13 -0.64 15.69 3.63
C LYS A 13 -0.93 14.29 3.08
N THR A 14 -1.23 13.35 3.97
CA THR A 14 -1.64 11.99 3.62
C THR A 14 -3.15 11.86 3.70
N LEU A 15 -3.78 11.36 2.64
CA LEU A 15 -5.19 11.04 2.63
C LEU A 15 -5.42 9.69 3.33
N ASN A 16 -6.13 9.70 4.46
CA ASN A 16 -6.56 8.48 5.14
C ASN A 16 -7.90 8.01 4.55
N VAL A 17 -7.96 6.76 4.10
CA VAL A 17 -9.11 6.20 3.37
C VAL A 17 -9.67 4.99 4.10
N PHE A 18 -10.97 5.02 4.35
CA PHE A 18 -11.74 3.88 4.81
C PHE A 18 -12.60 3.37 3.65
N GLU A 19 -12.40 2.12 3.24
CA GLU A 19 -13.11 1.53 2.08
C GLU A 19 -14.29 0.68 2.57
N THR A 20 -15.51 1.19 2.42
CA THR A 20 -16.74 0.43 2.66
C THR A 20 -17.19 -0.28 1.39
N PHE A 21 -17.58 -1.56 1.50
CA PHE A 21 -17.88 -2.43 0.36
C PHE A 21 -16.68 -2.48 -0.59
N ALA A 22 -15.51 -2.81 -0.02
CA ALA A 22 -14.22 -2.70 -0.69
C ALA A 22 -14.10 -3.66 -1.89
N GLY A 23 -14.88 -4.74 -1.92
CA GLY A 23 -14.75 -5.82 -2.87
C GLY A 23 -13.31 -6.33 -2.92
N ILE A 24 -12.78 -6.48 -4.13
CA ILE A 24 -11.37 -6.88 -4.35
C ILE A 24 -10.37 -5.70 -4.31
N GLY A 25 -10.82 -4.48 -4.02
CA GLY A 25 -9.95 -3.30 -3.88
C GLY A 25 -9.73 -2.46 -5.14
N ALA A 26 -10.77 -2.34 -5.99
CA ALA A 26 -10.72 -1.46 -7.16
C ALA A 26 -10.44 0.01 -6.81
N GLN A 27 -10.97 0.47 -5.67
CA GLN A 27 -10.77 1.82 -5.11
C GLN A 27 -9.29 2.06 -4.79
N ARG A 28 -8.66 1.16 -4.01
CA ARG A 28 -7.22 1.16 -3.73
C ARG A 28 -6.38 1.15 -4.99
N ARG A 29 -6.73 0.34 -5.99
CA ARG A 29 -6.02 0.32 -7.28
C ARG A 29 -6.10 1.66 -8.02
N ALA A 30 -7.24 2.33 -7.97
CA ALA A 30 -7.40 3.67 -8.55
C ALA A 30 -6.53 4.71 -7.82
N LEU A 31 -6.49 4.67 -6.49
CA LEU A 31 -5.64 5.56 -5.69
C LEU A 31 -4.15 5.33 -5.98
N GLU A 32 -3.73 4.08 -6.17
CA GLU A 32 -2.36 3.75 -6.57
C GLU A 32 -2.01 4.33 -7.94
N ASN A 33 -2.92 4.25 -8.91
CA ASN A 33 -2.73 4.86 -10.22
C ASN A 33 -2.60 6.39 -10.13
N VAL A 34 -3.36 7.03 -9.24
CA VAL A 34 -3.26 8.48 -8.99
C VAL A 34 -1.92 8.82 -8.34
N LYS A 35 -1.48 8.04 -7.36
CA LYS A 35 -0.16 8.19 -6.72
C LYS A 35 0.99 8.07 -7.72
N ASN A 36 0.92 7.08 -8.62
CA ASN A 36 1.92 6.88 -9.67
C ASN A 36 2.00 8.06 -10.66
N LYS A 37 0.86 8.71 -10.94
CA LYS A 37 0.80 9.89 -11.81
C LYS A 37 1.13 11.20 -11.09
N ASN A 38 0.98 11.24 -9.78
CA ASN A 38 1.21 12.42 -8.95
C ASN A 38 2.09 12.06 -7.75
N PRO A 39 3.43 12.20 -7.85
CA PRO A 39 4.35 11.87 -6.77
C PRO A 39 4.11 12.67 -5.48
N ASN A 40 3.37 13.78 -5.54
CA ASN A 40 3.03 14.58 -4.37
C ASN A 40 1.76 14.10 -3.65
N PHE A 41 1.01 13.17 -4.24
CA PHE A 41 -0.15 12.54 -3.64
C PHE A 41 0.27 11.37 -2.76
N GLU A 42 -0.11 11.40 -1.49
CA GLU A 42 0.04 10.26 -0.58
C GLU A 42 -1.33 9.86 -0.04
N TYR A 43 -1.56 8.56 0.05
CA TYR A 43 -2.75 8.00 0.66
C TYR A 43 -2.38 6.78 1.52
N LYS A 44 -3.25 6.48 2.48
CA LYS A 44 -3.17 5.31 3.34
C LYS A 44 -4.56 4.72 3.49
N ILE A 45 -4.70 3.43 3.18
CA ILE A 45 -5.90 2.68 3.58
C ILE A 45 -5.80 2.41 5.08
N VAL A 46 -6.74 2.93 5.87
CA VAL A 46 -6.75 2.76 7.33
C VAL A 46 -7.59 1.57 7.78
N ALA A 47 -8.65 1.25 7.04
CA ALA A 47 -9.47 0.07 7.25
C ALA A 47 -10.30 -0.22 5.99
N THR A 48 -10.80 -1.45 5.91
CA THR A 48 -11.74 -1.90 4.88
C THR A 48 -12.93 -2.58 5.56
N SER A 49 -14.09 -2.56 4.92
CA SER A 49 -15.30 -3.26 5.35
C SER A 49 -15.87 -4.00 4.16
N GLU A 50 -15.89 -5.32 4.21
CA GLU A 50 -16.41 -6.19 3.16
C GLU A 50 -16.98 -7.46 3.79
N TRP A 51 -18.15 -7.89 3.32
CA TRP A 51 -18.87 -9.03 3.87
C TRP A 51 -18.54 -10.34 3.15
N ASP A 52 -18.15 -10.26 1.87
CA ASP A 52 -17.76 -11.43 1.09
C ASP A 52 -16.34 -11.91 1.50
N MET A 53 -16.28 -13.15 1.98
CA MET A 53 -15.03 -13.80 2.39
C MET A 53 -14.03 -13.91 1.22
N TYR A 54 -14.48 -14.24 0.02
CA TYR A 54 -13.60 -14.38 -1.14
C TYR A 54 -13.08 -13.03 -1.63
N ALA A 55 -13.90 -11.99 -1.51
CA ALA A 55 -13.46 -10.62 -1.77
C ALA A 55 -12.35 -10.20 -0.81
N ASN A 56 -12.49 -10.48 0.49
CA ASN A 56 -11.46 -10.21 1.49
C ASN A 56 -10.14 -10.97 1.22
N ILE A 57 -10.20 -12.27 0.91
CA ILE A 57 -9.01 -13.07 0.57
C ILE A 57 -8.33 -12.50 -0.69
N SER A 58 -9.11 -12.17 -1.72
CA SER A 58 -8.59 -11.61 -2.96
C SER A 58 -7.97 -10.22 -2.73
N TYR A 59 -8.62 -9.38 -1.93
CA TYR A 59 -8.12 -8.06 -1.55
C TYR A 59 -6.75 -8.19 -0.85
N ASP A 60 -6.61 -9.10 0.12
CA ASP A 60 -5.33 -9.35 0.79
C ASP A 60 -4.27 -9.80 -0.21
N LEU A 61 -4.56 -10.79 -1.06
CA LEU A 61 -3.61 -11.29 -2.06
C LEU A 61 -3.15 -10.22 -3.07
N ILE A 62 -4.04 -9.33 -3.50
CA ILE A 62 -3.74 -8.29 -4.50
C ILE A 62 -2.92 -7.15 -3.88
N HIS A 63 -3.22 -6.81 -2.62
CA HIS A 63 -2.78 -5.56 -2.02
C HIS A 63 -1.81 -5.70 -0.84
N HIS A 64 -1.68 -6.90 -0.30
CA HIS A 64 -0.75 -7.25 0.77
C HIS A 64 0.14 -8.37 0.24
N ASN A 65 1.46 -8.16 0.26
CA ASN A 65 2.44 -9.05 -0.35
C ASN A 65 2.67 -10.34 0.47
N THR A 66 1.66 -10.77 1.22
CA THR A 66 1.76 -11.67 2.37
C THR A 66 2.11 -13.10 1.97
N SER A 67 1.84 -13.51 0.73
CA SER A 67 2.12 -14.84 0.20
C SER A 67 3.50 -14.93 -0.46
N ARG A 68 3.88 -13.95 -1.31
CA ARG A 68 5.18 -13.98 -2.01
C ARG A 68 6.38 -13.85 -1.08
N ASP A 69 6.29 -13.03 -0.05
CA ASP A 69 7.43 -12.81 0.85
C ASP A 69 7.62 -14.01 1.79
N ARG A 70 6.54 -14.66 2.25
CA ARG A 70 6.62 -15.91 3.04
C ARG A 70 7.16 -17.10 2.25
N GLU A 71 6.76 -17.24 0.98
CA GLU A 71 7.29 -18.31 0.11
C GLU A 71 8.77 -18.11 -0.19
N ARG A 72 9.18 -16.87 -0.52
CA ARG A 72 10.61 -16.53 -0.70
C ARG A 72 11.42 -16.81 0.56
N GLU A 73 10.90 -16.49 1.75
CA GLU A 73 11.54 -16.81 3.03
C GLU A 73 11.68 -18.31 3.26
N ARG A 74 10.65 -19.11 2.91
CA ARG A 74 10.74 -20.57 2.99
C ARG A 74 11.78 -21.14 2.02
N GLU A 75 11.82 -20.66 0.78
CA GLU A 75 12.80 -21.10 -0.22
C GLU A 75 14.22 -20.72 0.17
N THR A 76 14.47 -19.48 0.57
CA THR A 76 15.79 -19.04 1.05
C THR A 76 16.22 -19.75 2.33
N SER A 77 15.29 -20.12 3.21
CA SER A 77 15.60 -20.94 4.38
C SER A 77 15.95 -22.38 4.02
N TRP A 78 15.30 -22.97 3.01
CA TRP A 78 15.57 -24.34 2.55
C TRP A 78 16.93 -24.45 1.87
N SER A 79 17.28 -23.47 1.02
CA SER A 79 18.58 -23.41 0.32
C SER A 79 19.77 -23.06 1.22
N ARG A 80 19.56 -22.59 2.46
CA ARG A 80 20.63 -22.28 3.42
C ARG A 80 21.02 -23.47 4.32
N ASN A 81 20.18 -24.50 4.36
CA ASN A 81 20.36 -25.68 5.21
C ASN A 81 20.95 -26.88 4.44
N TRP A 82 21.32 -26.68 3.18
CA TRP A 82 22.06 -27.59 2.30
C TRP A 82 23.20 -26.83 1.65
#